data_AF-A0A9D8EKS4-F1
#
_entry.id   AF-A0A9D8EKS4-F1
#
_cell.length_a   1.000
_cell.length_b   1.000
_cell.length_c   1.000
_cell.angle_alpha   90.00
_cell.angle_beta   90.00
_cell.angle_gamma   90.00
#
_symmetry.space_group_name_H-M   'P 1'
#
loop_
_entity.id
_entity.type
_entity.pdbx_description
1 polymer ?
#
loop_
_entity_poly.entity_id
_entity_poly.type
_entity_poly.pdbx_seq_one_letter_code
_entity_poly.pdbx_strand_id
1 'polypeptide(L)'
;MFLVDTSAWIFALRKNPFLKLKDRIDHLLEIDNVFTLGIIRLELLGGTKTKEEFNRLKSRLDAVYEISTDIKLWESAAHLAFDLQRKGLTIPYTDILIASAAIESEAMLLHADLHFDIIAEQTELKVESYVKQL
;
A
#
# COMPACT_ATOMS: atom_id res chain seq x y z
N MET A 1 2.00 0.19 13.25
CA MET A 1 1.33 0.96 12.19
C MET A 1 1.29 0.13 10.93
N PHE A 2 0.26 0.34 10.11
CA PHE A 2 -0.01 -0.41 8.88
C PHE A 2 0.03 0.53 7.69
N LEU A 3 0.84 0.22 6.67
CA LEU A 3 0.68 0.83 5.35
C LEU A 3 -0.30 -0.05 4.57
N VAL A 4 -1.37 0.54 4.04
CA VAL A 4 -2.41 -0.21 3.33
C VAL A 4 -2.30 0.07 1.85
N ASP A 5 -1.93 -0.95 1.07
CA ASP A 5 -1.74 -0.86 -0.38
C ASP A 5 -3.08 -0.67 -1.13
N THR A 6 -3.01 -0.07 -2.31
CA THR A 6 -4.15 0.14 -3.21
C THR A 6 -4.89 -1.17 -3.50
N SER A 7 -4.17 -2.28 -3.71
CA SER A 7 -4.79 -3.58 -3.97
C SER A 7 -5.78 -3.95 -2.86
N ALA A 8 -5.44 -3.71 -1.59
CA ALA A 8 -6.32 -3.99 -0.46
C ALA A 8 -7.51 -3.03 -0.39
N TRP A 9 -7.25 -1.72 -0.56
CA TRP A 9 -8.31 -0.71 -0.58
C TRP A 9 -9.36 -0.97 -1.65
N ILE A 10 -8.97 -1.41 -2.85
CA ILE A 10 -9.92 -1.71 -3.94
C ILE A 10 -10.91 -2.80 -3.51
N PHE A 11 -10.44 -3.86 -2.86
CA PHE A 11 -11.32 -4.94 -2.37
C PHE A 11 -12.23 -4.51 -1.22
N ALA A 12 -11.80 -3.54 -0.40
CA ALA A 12 -12.60 -3.01 0.72
C ALA A 12 -13.60 -1.92 0.30
N LEU A 13 -13.30 -1.12 -0.73
CA LEU A 13 -14.10 0.04 -1.15
C LEU A 13 -15.09 -0.26 -2.29
N ARG A 14 -14.93 -1.39 -3.00
CA ARG A 14 -15.85 -1.78 -4.09
C ARG A 14 -17.28 -2.02 -3.57
N LYS A 15 -18.26 -1.95 -4.49
CA LYS A 15 -19.71 -2.10 -4.19
C LYS A 15 -20.04 -3.36 -3.37
N ASN A 16 -19.39 -4.48 -3.68
CA ASN A 16 -19.51 -5.74 -2.94
C ASN A 16 -18.16 -6.05 -2.27
N PRO A 17 -17.86 -5.47 -1.10
CA PRO A 17 -16.55 -5.54 -0.50
C PRO A 17 -16.20 -6.96 -0.05
N PHE A 18 -14.92 -7.30 -0.04
CA PHE A 18 -14.48 -8.51 0.67
C PHE A 18 -14.49 -8.22 2.17
N LEU A 19 -15.51 -8.74 2.87
CA LEU A 19 -15.84 -8.34 4.24
C LEU A 19 -14.66 -8.45 5.20
N LYS A 20 -13.90 -9.55 5.15
CA LYS A 20 -12.76 -9.74 6.06
C LYS A 20 -11.73 -8.61 5.96
N LEU A 21 -11.44 -8.15 4.74
CA LEU A 21 -10.48 -7.08 4.51
C LEU A 21 -11.08 -5.71 4.82
N LYS A 22 -12.35 -5.50 4.50
CA LYS A 22 -13.06 -4.28 4.90
C LYS A 22 -13.09 -4.12 6.41
N ASP A 23 -13.50 -5.16 7.14
CA ASP A 23 -13.58 -5.14 8.61
C ASP A 23 -12.19 -4.96 9.23
N ARG A 24 -11.16 -5.56 8.63
CA ARG A 24 -9.76 -5.37 9.05
C ARG A 24 -9.32 -3.92 8.89
N ILE A 25 -9.57 -3.31 7.73
CA ILE A 25 -9.19 -1.92 7.46
C ILE A 25 -10.01 -0.96 8.32
N ASP A 26 -11.32 -1.17 8.47
CA ASP A 26 -12.18 -0.35 9.34
C ASP A 26 -11.66 -0.36 10.78
N HIS A 27 -11.32 -1.55 11.31
CA HIS A 27 -10.73 -1.66 12.64
C HIS A 27 -9.41 -0.90 12.76
N LEU A 28 -8.52 -0.98 11.76
CA LEU A 28 -7.24 -0.27 11.78
C LEU A 28 -7.41 1.25 11.72
N LEU A 29 -8.41 1.73 10.98
CA LEU A 29 -8.78 3.15 10.94
C LEU A 29 -9.34 3.63 12.27
N GLU A 30 -10.18 2.83 12.95
CA GLU A 30 -10.76 3.17 14.25
C GLU A 30 -9.70 3.39 15.35
N ILE A 31 -8.54 2.72 15.24
CA ILE A 31 -7.44 2.83 16.20
C ILE A 31 -6.29 3.73 15.70
N ASP A 32 -6.52 4.56 14.67
CA ASP A 32 -5.55 5.50 14.08
C ASP A 32 -4.20 4.84 13.70
N ASN A 33 -4.23 3.58 13.27
CA ASN A 33 -3.02 2.77 13.06
C ASN A 33 -2.70 2.57 11.57
N VAL A 34 -3.20 3.44 10.70
CA VAL A 34 -3.07 3.37 9.24
C VAL A 34 -2.22 4.52 8.72
N PHE A 35 -1.27 4.16 7.86
CA PHE A 35 -0.51 5.03 6.98
C PHE A 35 -1.00 4.92 5.54
N THR A 36 -0.74 5.97 4.78
CA THR A 36 -0.82 5.98 3.31
C THR A 36 0.49 6.49 2.72
N LEU A 37 0.65 6.34 1.40
CA LEU A 37 1.71 6.93 0.62
C LEU A 37 1.11 7.77 -0.52
N GLY A 38 1.82 8.79 -1.00
CA GLY A 38 1.35 9.64 -2.09
C GLY A 38 0.96 8.86 -3.35
N ILE A 39 1.70 7.79 -3.69
CA ILE A 39 1.39 6.93 -4.84
C ILE A 39 0.08 6.12 -4.65
N ILE A 40 -0.17 5.60 -3.44
CA ILE A 40 -1.41 4.90 -3.09
C ILE A 40 -2.60 5.86 -3.21
N ARG A 41 -2.45 7.09 -2.70
CA ARG A 41 -3.49 8.13 -2.86
C ARG A 41 -3.75 8.46 -4.32
N LEU A 42 -2.69 8.58 -5.13
CA LEU A 42 -2.81 8.85 -6.56
C LEU A 42 -3.64 7.77 -7.25
N GLU A 43 -3.33 6.50 -7.00
CA GLU A 43 -4.04 5.37 -7.60
C GLU A 43 -5.51 5.32 -7.17
N LEU A 44 -5.79 5.48 -5.87
CA LEU A 44 -7.15 5.44 -5.33
C LEU A 44 -8.00 6.59 -5.84
N LEU A 45 -7.48 7.82 -5.83
CA LEU A 45 -8.21 8.99 -6.30
C LEU A 45 -8.37 8.97 -7.81
N GLY A 46 -7.32 8.60 -8.54
CA GLY A 46 -7.34 8.45 -10.01
C GLY A 46 -8.29 7.36 -10.49
N GLY A 47 -8.55 6.33 -9.67
CA GLY A 47 -9.49 5.25 -9.96
C GLY A 47 -10.97 5.58 -9.76
N THR A 48 -11.31 6.76 -9.25
CA THR A 48 -12.72 7.17 -9.04
C THR A 48 -13.43 7.50 -10.36
N LYS A 49 -14.75 7.27 -10.45
CA LYS A 49 -15.50 7.45 -11.71
C LYS A 49 -16.11 8.83 -11.86
N THR A 50 -16.38 9.49 -10.73
CA THR A 50 -17.07 10.79 -10.68
C THR A 50 -16.32 11.74 -9.76
N LYS A 51 -16.53 13.04 -9.98
CA LYS A 51 -15.91 14.08 -9.13
C LYS A 51 -16.44 14.03 -7.70
N GLU A 52 -17.69 13.61 -7.53
CA GLU A 52 -18.32 13.40 -6.23
C GLU A 52 -17.64 12.25 -5.47
N GLU A 53 -17.37 11.12 -6.14
CA GLU A 53 -16.60 10.01 -5.57
C GLU A 53 -15.18 10.43 -5.21
N PHE A 54 -14.49 11.16 -6.11
CA PHE A 54 -13.16 11.71 -5.88
C PHE A 54 -13.11 12.56 -4.60
N ASN A 55 -13.98 13.56 -4.49
CA ASN A 55 -13.98 14.49 -3.35
C ASN A 55 -14.31 13.78 -2.04
N ARG A 56 -15.24 12.81 -2.06
CA ARG A 56 -15.60 12.02 -0.89
C ARG A 56 -14.47 11.10 -0.43
N LEU A 57 -13.73 10.49 -1.36
CA LEU A 57 -12.59 9.65 -1.02
C LEU A 57 -11.41 10.49 -0.54
N LYS A 58 -11.14 11.61 -1.21
CA LYS A 58 -10.09 12.56 -0.83
C LYS A 58 -10.26 13.04 0.61
N SER A 59 -11.47 13.47 0.99
CA SER A 59 -11.70 13.97 2.36
C SER A 59 -11.43 12.92 3.44
N ARG A 60 -11.64 11.63 3.14
CA ARG A 60 -11.29 10.53 4.05
C ARG A 60 -9.79 10.29 4.10
N LEU A 61 -9.13 10.25 2.95
CA LEU A 61 -7.69 10.06 2.88
C LEU A 61 -6.93 11.22 3.51
N ASP A 62 -7.44 12.46 3.45
CA ASP A 62 -6.84 13.64 4.11
C ASP A 62 -6.74 13.49 5.64
N ALA A 63 -7.49 12.58 6.26
CA ALA A 63 -7.40 12.28 7.69
C ALA A 63 -6.36 11.20 8.03
N VAL A 64 -5.83 10.48 7.02
CA VAL A 64 -4.83 9.43 7.19
C VAL A 64 -3.43 10.03 7.10
N TYR A 65 -2.54 9.66 8.02
CA TYR A 65 -1.16 10.10 7.98
C TYR A 65 -0.45 9.58 6.73
N GLU A 66 0.14 10.48 5.95
CA GLU A 66 0.89 10.16 4.74
C GLU A 66 2.39 10.13 5.02
N ILE A 67 3.04 9.02 4.66
CA ILE A 67 4.50 8.91 4.70
C ILE A 67 5.08 9.83 3.61
N SER A 68 6.05 10.68 3.99
CA SER A 68 6.71 11.58 3.06
C SER A 68 7.62 10.83 2.08
N THR A 69 7.54 11.16 0.79
CA THR A 69 8.46 10.66 -0.25
C THR A 69 9.65 11.60 -0.41
N ASP A 70 10.59 11.55 0.53
CA ASP A 70 11.82 12.34 0.47
C ASP A 70 12.92 11.66 -0.36
N ILE A 71 14.05 12.36 -0.54
CA ILE A 71 15.18 11.85 -1.33
C ILE A 71 15.72 10.53 -0.80
N LYS A 72 15.70 10.33 0.53
CA LYS A 72 16.21 9.12 1.16
C LYS A 72 15.34 7.92 0.80
N LEU A 73 14.01 8.07 0.84
CA LEU A 73 13.11 7.01 0.43
C LEU A 73 13.31 6.64 -1.06
N TRP A 74 13.51 7.64 -1.93
CA TRP A 74 13.78 7.40 -3.34
C TRP A 74 15.11 6.66 -3.58
N GLU A 75 16.15 7.00 -2.82
CA GLU A 75 17.44 6.29 -2.86
C GLU A 75 17.29 4.82 -2.39
N SER A 76 16.60 4.59 -1.27
CA SER A 76 16.29 3.24 -0.78
C SER A 76 15.49 2.42 -1.79
N ALA A 77 14.49 3.02 -2.44
CA ALA A 77 13.72 2.37 -3.50
C ALA A 77 14.59 2.03 -4.72
N ALA A 78 15.51 2.91 -5.11
CA ALA A 78 16.45 2.64 -6.20
C ALA A 78 17.39 1.46 -5.88
N HIS A 79 17.90 1.39 -4.65
CA HIS A 79 18.72 0.27 -4.18
C HIS A 79 17.93 -1.04 -4.16
N LEU A 80 16.71 -1.04 -3.61
CA LEU A 80 15.85 -2.21 -3.59
C LEU A 80 15.54 -2.71 -5.01
N ALA A 81 15.22 -1.80 -5.93
CA ALA A 81 15.00 -2.16 -7.33
C ALA A 81 16.23 -2.80 -7.98
N PHE A 82 17.40 -2.22 -7.76
CA PHE A 82 18.66 -2.72 -8.28
C PHE A 82 18.91 -4.16 -7.80
N ASP A 83 18.78 -4.40 -6.50
CA ASP A 83 19.05 -5.71 -5.89
C ASP A 83 18.06 -6.78 -6.36
N LEU A 84 16.76 -6.47 -6.39
CA LEU A 84 15.74 -7.40 -6.89
C LEU A 84 15.96 -7.75 -8.36
N GLN A 85 16.33 -6.78 -9.20
CA GLN A 85 16.58 -7.03 -10.61
C GLN A 85 17.80 -7.94 -10.83
N ARG A 86 18.85 -7.84 -10.01
CA ARG A 86 20.01 -8.76 -10.06
C ARG A 86 19.67 -10.18 -9.62
N LYS A 87 18.60 -10.35 -8.84
CA LYS A 87 18.01 -11.66 -8.52
C LYS A 87 17.05 -12.17 -9.61
N GLY A 88 16.87 -11.44 -10.70
CA GLY A 88 15.95 -11.80 -11.79
C GLY A 88 14.48 -11.49 -11.50
N LEU A 89 14.19 -10.73 -10.45
CA LEU A 89 12.83 -10.35 -10.06
C LEU A 89 12.48 -9.00 -10.68
N THR A 90 11.45 -8.98 -11.53
CA THR A 90 10.93 -7.75 -12.13
C THR A 90 9.66 -7.36 -11.40
N ILE A 91 9.74 -6.30 -10.58
CA ILE A 91 8.63 -5.78 -9.78
C ILE A 91 8.31 -4.35 -10.26
N PRO A 92 7.04 -3.93 -10.33
CA PRO A 92 6.67 -2.55 -10.66
C PRO A 92 7.32 -1.54 -9.70
N TYR A 93 7.82 -0.42 -10.24
CA TYR A 93 8.49 0.60 -9.40
C TYR A 93 7.58 1.23 -8.34
N THR A 94 6.26 1.26 -8.58
CA THR A 94 5.27 1.69 -7.59
C THR A 94 5.29 0.78 -6.37
N ASP A 95 5.31 -0.52 -6.57
CA ASP A 95 5.31 -1.52 -5.51
C ASP A 95 6.66 -1.52 -4.77
N ILE A 96 7.76 -1.28 -5.50
CA ILE A 96 9.08 -1.07 -4.88
C ILE A 96 9.05 0.14 -3.96
N LEU A 97 8.51 1.28 -4.42
CA LEU A 97 8.41 2.49 -3.60
C LEU A 97 7.56 2.27 -2.34
N ILE A 98 6.43 1.56 -2.48
CA ILE A 98 5.54 1.22 -1.36
C ILE A 98 6.25 0.28 -0.37
N ALA A 99 6.94 -0.74 -0.87
CA ALA A 99 7.72 -1.66 -0.04
C ALA A 99 8.83 -0.94 0.72
N SER A 100 9.60 -0.08 0.05
CA SER A 100 10.63 0.73 0.69
C SER A 100 10.04 1.64 1.78
N ALA A 101 8.88 2.25 1.54
CA ALA A 101 8.23 3.09 2.54
C ALA A 101 7.78 2.28 3.76
N ALA A 102 7.23 1.08 3.55
CA ALA A 102 6.85 0.17 4.62
C ALA A 102 8.06 -0.30 5.45
N ILE A 103 9.18 -0.63 4.80
CA ILE A 103 10.42 -1.03 5.46
C ILE A 103 10.96 0.11 6.33
N GLU A 104 11.12 1.32 5.76
CA GLU A 104 11.70 2.46 6.48
C GLU A 104 10.85 2.95 7.65
N SER A 105 9.53 2.82 7.54
CA SER A 105 8.58 3.18 8.61
C SER A 105 8.31 2.03 9.59
N GLU A 106 8.98 0.88 9.40
CA GLU A 106 8.75 -0.36 10.15
C GLU A 106 7.26 -0.80 10.17
N ALA A 107 6.50 -0.39 9.16
CA ALA A 107 5.08 -0.64 9.05
C ALA A 107 4.81 -2.06 8.52
N MET A 108 3.72 -2.65 8.99
CA MET A 108 3.18 -3.86 8.36
C MET A 108 2.42 -3.46 7.09
N LEU A 109 2.82 -3.99 5.94
CA LEU A 109 2.16 -3.74 4.67
C LEU A 109 0.96 -4.69 4.50
N LEU A 110 -0.26 -4.14 4.51
CA LEU A 110 -1.48 -4.90 4.25
C LEU A 110 -1.83 -4.79 2.77
N HIS A 111 -1.88 -5.91 2.06
CA HIS A 111 -2.02 -5.94 0.61
C HIS A 111 -2.77 -7.19 0.11
N ALA A 112 -3.12 -7.15 -1.18
CA ALA A 112 -3.68 -8.25 -1.96
C ALA A 112 -2.90 -8.50 -3.28
N ASP A 113 -1.65 -8.04 -3.36
CA ASP A 113 -0.76 -8.20 -4.53
C ASP A 113 0.42 -9.16 -4.24
N LEU A 114 0.67 -10.12 -5.14
CA LEU A 114 1.74 -11.11 -5.02
C LEU A 114 3.15 -10.47 -5.04
N HIS A 115 3.33 -9.30 -5.66
CA HIS A 115 4.63 -8.65 -5.71
C HIS A 115 5.20 -8.38 -4.32
N PHE A 116 4.38 -7.98 -3.36
CA PHE A 116 4.82 -7.72 -1.99
C PHE A 116 5.19 -8.99 -1.24
N ASP A 117 4.52 -10.11 -1.51
CA ASP A 117 4.93 -11.42 -0.97
C ASP A 117 6.33 -11.80 -1.51
N ILE A 118 6.58 -11.59 -2.81
CA ILE A 118 7.89 -11.82 -3.42
C ILE A 118 8.97 -10.91 -2.81
N ILE A 119 8.68 -9.62 -2.59
CA ILE A 119 9.63 -8.69 -1.97
C ILE A 119 9.92 -9.11 -0.52
N ALA A 120 8.91 -9.52 0.25
CA ALA A 120 9.05 -9.96 1.63
C ALA A 120 9.90 -11.24 1.78
N GLU A 121 9.90 -12.13 0.79
CA GLU A 121 10.80 -13.29 0.77
C GLU A 121 12.28 -12.90 0.62
N GLN A 122 12.57 -11.69 0.15
CA GLN A 122 13.91 -11.23 -0.21
C GLN A 122 14.46 -10.15 0.72
N THR A 123 13.64 -9.63 1.64
CA THR A 123 13.91 -8.43 2.45
C THR A 123 13.27 -8.56 3.85
N GLU A 124 13.43 -7.54 4.67
CA GLU A 124 12.77 -7.38 5.97
C GLU A 124 11.33 -6.84 5.91
N LEU A 125 10.76 -6.67 4.70
CA LEU A 125 9.38 -6.22 4.53
C LEU A 125 8.41 -7.14 5.29
N LYS A 126 7.63 -6.55 6.21
CA LYS A 126 6.58 -7.26 6.96
C LYS A 126 5.25 -7.12 6.22
N VAL A 127 4.60 -8.23 5.92
CA VAL A 127 3.34 -8.25 5.16
C VAL A 127 2.18 -8.91 5.92
N GLU A 128 0.97 -8.35 5.74
CA GLU A 128 -0.31 -9.00 6.00
C GLU A 128 -0.99 -9.28 4.64
N SER A 129 -0.72 -10.46 4.06
CA SER A 129 -1.15 -10.82 2.70
C SER A 129 -2.54 -11.44 2.64
N TYR A 130 -3.36 -10.95 1.71
CA TYR A 130 -4.68 -11.47 1.37
C TYR A 130 -4.73 -12.20 0.01
N VAL A 131 -3.59 -12.38 -0.67
CA VAL A 131 -3.50 -12.97 -2.02
C VAL A 131 -4.18 -14.34 -2.12
N LYS A 132 -4.03 -15.21 -1.12
CA LYS A 132 -4.62 -16.58 -1.11
C LYS A 132 -6.06 -16.64 -0.63
N GLN A 133 -6.63 -15.51 -0.20
CA GLN A 133 -7.96 -15.44 0.41
C GLN A 133 -9.02 -14.82 -0.52
N LEU A 134 -8.57 -14.18 -1.60
CA LEU A 134 -9.36 -13.45 -2.58
C LEU A 134 -9.49 -14.26 -3.88
#